data_AF-A0A426ZGF3-F1
#
_entry.id   AF-A0A426ZGF3-F1
#
_cell.length_a   1.000
_cell.length_b   1.000
_cell.length_c   1.000
_cell.angle_alpha   90.00
_cell.angle_beta   90.00
_cell.angle_gamma   90.00
#
_symmetry.space_group_name_H-M   'P 1'
#
loop_
_entity.id
_entity.type
_entity.pdbx_description
1 polymer ?
#
loop_
_entity_poly.entity_id
_entity_poly.type
_entity_poly.pdbx_seq_one_letter_code
_entity_poly.pdbx_strand_id
1 'polypeptide(L)'
;MQMVAADWLKSDTREDDLGGRPGGIVQKYSAHGGSEFFFIVHIQVPGSTTYSLALYYMMDSPLESVPLLERFVKGDDAYRNSKFKLIPYISKGSWIVKQSVGKKACLVGQALNINYFCGSNYIELGVDVGSSTVARGVVSLVLGYLSNLVIEMAFLIQGDAQEELPEFLLGTCRLNHLDASKAVPSSPW
;
A
#
# COMPACT_ATOMS: atom_id res chain seq x y z
N MET A 1 0.27 7.27 11.31
CA MET A 1 -0.77 6.27 11.62
C MET A 1 -0.11 5.00 12.15
N GLN A 2 -0.84 4.15 12.87
CA GLN A 2 -0.31 2.86 13.35
C GLN A 2 -0.62 1.75 12.34
N MET A 3 0.37 0.93 12.00
CA MET A 3 0.11 -0.29 11.23
C MET A 3 -0.51 -1.34 12.14
N VAL A 4 -1.71 -1.82 11.80
CA VAL A 4 -2.50 -2.73 12.65
C VAL A 4 -2.66 -4.13 12.05
N ALA A 5 -2.48 -4.28 10.74
CA ALA A 5 -2.49 -5.57 10.08
C ALA A 5 -1.71 -5.56 8.75
N ALA A 6 -1.40 -6.76 8.27
CA ALA A 6 -0.95 -7.00 6.91
C ALA A 6 -1.51 -8.32 6.40
N ASP A 7 -1.93 -8.35 5.14
CA ASP A 7 -2.26 -9.58 4.43
C ASP A 7 -1.21 -9.85 3.36
N TRP A 8 -0.81 -11.11 3.25
CA TRP A 8 0.01 -11.63 2.15
C TRP A 8 -0.79 -12.70 1.43
N LEU A 9 -1.39 -12.31 0.31
CA LEU A 9 -2.39 -13.10 -0.40
C LEU A 9 -1.87 -13.57 -1.75
N LYS A 10 -2.43 -14.70 -2.22
CA LYS A 10 -2.32 -15.15 -3.60
C LYS A 10 -3.71 -15.45 -4.17
N SER A 11 -3.93 -15.07 -5.41
CA SER A 11 -5.20 -15.23 -6.11
C SER A 11 -4.97 -15.51 -7.59
N ASP A 12 -5.94 -16.17 -8.22
CA ASP A 12 -5.98 -16.31 -9.67
C ASP A 12 -6.56 -15.05 -10.35
N THR A 13 -7.15 -14.15 -9.55
CA THR A 13 -7.77 -12.90 -10.00
C THR A 13 -7.24 -11.70 -9.23
N ARG A 14 -7.61 -10.50 -9.69
CA ARG A 14 -7.38 -9.26 -8.95
C ARG A 14 -8.24 -9.27 -7.68
N GLU A 15 -7.67 -8.85 -6.56
CA GLU A 15 -8.41 -8.64 -5.30
C GLU A 15 -8.59 -7.14 -5.13
N ASP A 16 -9.81 -6.68 -4.91
CA ASP A 16 -10.12 -5.25 -4.73
C ASP A 16 -11.02 -5.08 -3.51
N ASP A 17 -11.01 -3.87 -2.95
CA ASP A 17 -11.86 -3.46 -1.83
C ASP A 17 -11.77 -4.39 -0.60
N LEU A 18 -10.56 -4.82 -0.24
CA LEU A 18 -10.31 -5.60 0.97
C LEU A 18 -10.82 -4.90 2.24
N GLY A 19 -10.83 -3.56 2.27
CA GLY A 19 -11.45 -2.78 3.35
C GLY A 19 -12.95 -3.04 3.49
N GLY A 20 -13.67 -3.30 2.39
CA GLY A 20 -15.10 -3.62 2.36
C GLY A 20 -15.43 -5.06 2.73
N ARG A 21 -14.41 -5.92 2.86
CA ARG A 21 -14.58 -7.37 3.02
C ARG A 21 -15.30 -7.78 4.30
N PRO A 22 -16.44 -8.49 4.23
CA PRO A 22 -17.09 -9.05 5.40
C PRO A 22 -16.12 -9.91 6.23
N GLY A 23 -16.03 -9.62 7.53
CA GLY A 23 -15.10 -10.30 8.44
C GLY A 23 -13.63 -9.87 8.31
N GLY A 24 -13.30 -8.97 7.38
CA GLY A 24 -12.01 -8.28 7.33
C GLY A 24 -11.79 -7.37 8.54
N ILE A 25 -10.55 -6.91 8.75
CA ILE A 25 -10.21 -6.13 9.94
C ILE A 25 -11.02 -4.83 10.04
N VAL A 26 -11.17 -4.10 8.94
CA VAL A 26 -11.93 -2.83 8.91
C VAL A 26 -13.39 -3.06 9.29
N GLN A 27 -14.03 -4.05 8.69
CA GLN A 27 -15.43 -4.39 8.98
C GLN A 27 -15.62 -4.90 10.40
N LYS A 28 -14.66 -5.66 10.94
CA LYS A 28 -14.67 -6.09 12.35
C LYS A 28 -14.59 -4.90 13.30
N TYR A 29 -13.71 -3.93 13.05
CA TYR A 29 -13.62 -2.72 13.90
C TYR A 29 -14.94 -1.95 13.89
N SER A 30 -15.50 -1.71 12.70
CA SER A 30 -16.80 -1.02 12.56
C SER A 30 -17.93 -1.77 13.28
N ALA A 31 -18.00 -3.10 13.16
CA ALA A 31 -19.02 -3.91 13.83
C ALA A 31 -18.95 -3.88 15.36
N HIS A 32 -17.79 -3.57 15.94
CA HIS A 32 -17.62 -3.40 17.40
C HIS A 32 -17.79 -1.93 17.85
N GLY A 33 -18.28 -1.05 16.96
CA GLY A 33 -18.49 0.37 17.27
C GLY A 33 -17.24 1.24 17.14
N GLY A 34 -16.16 0.72 16.55
CA GLY A 34 -14.96 1.51 16.24
C GLY A 34 -15.26 2.58 15.19
N SER A 35 -14.77 3.79 15.43
CA SER A 35 -14.90 4.95 14.53
C SER A 35 -13.57 5.32 13.87
N GLU A 36 -12.55 4.47 14.01
CA GLU A 36 -11.22 4.71 13.48
C GLU A 36 -11.20 4.66 11.96
N PHE A 37 -10.43 5.58 11.36
CA PHE A 37 -10.24 5.64 9.92
C PHE A 37 -9.05 4.76 9.50
N PHE A 38 -9.25 3.95 8.45
CA PHE A 38 -8.23 3.08 7.89
C PHE A 38 -7.69 3.60 6.55
N PHE A 39 -6.38 3.57 6.40
CA PHE A 39 -5.70 3.78 5.12
C PHE A 39 -5.03 2.45 4.72
N ILE A 40 -5.47 1.89 3.60
CA ILE A 40 -5.01 0.57 3.14
C ILE A 40 -4.14 0.77 1.91
N VAL A 41 -2.87 0.36 2.00
CA VAL A 41 -1.99 0.28 0.85
C VAL A 41 -2.01 -1.16 0.34
N HIS A 42 -2.60 -1.37 -0.83
CA HIS A 42 -2.78 -2.70 -1.42
C HIS A 42 -1.96 -2.80 -2.71
N ILE A 43 -0.77 -3.40 -2.59
CA ILE A 43 0.16 -3.60 -3.72
C ILE A 43 -0.15 -4.93 -4.38
N GLN A 44 -0.61 -4.89 -5.63
CA GLN A 44 -0.96 -6.05 -6.41
C GLN A 44 0.09 -6.30 -7.49
N VAL A 45 0.55 -7.54 -7.59
CA VAL A 45 1.56 -7.99 -8.55
C VAL A 45 0.93 -9.02 -9.48
N PRO A 46 0.42 -8.60 -10.66
CA PRO A 46 -0.12 -9.53 -11.63
C PRO A 46 0.95 -10.46 -12.20
N GLY A 47 0.57 -11.71 -12.44
CA GLY A 47 1.41 -12.75 -13.00
C GLY A 47 0.59 -14.00 -13.30
N SER A 48 1.24 -15.16 -13.46
CA SER A 48 0.52 -16.45 -13.51
C SER A 48 -0.21 -16.76 -12.20
N THR A 49 0.33 -16.23 -11.10
CA THR A 49 -0.32 -16.13 -9.79
C THR A 49 -0.24 -14.67 -9.39
N THR A 50 -1.37 -14.07 -9.06
CA THR A 50 -1.41 -12.70 -8.55
C THR A 50 -1.06 -12.72 -7.08
N TYR A 51 -0.03 -11.97 -6.69
CA TYR A 51 0.30 -11.76 -5.29
C TYR A 51 -0.17 -10.39 -4.83
N SER A 52 -0.75 -10.33 -3.64
CA SER A 52 -1.25 -9.10 -3.04
C SER A 52 -0.66 -8.91 -1.66
N LEU A 53 -0.01 -7.76 -1.45
CA LEU A 53 0.39 -7.27 -0.14
C LEU A 53 -0.55 -6.13 0.27
N ALA A 54 -1.39 -6.37 1.26
CA ALA A 54 -2.23 -5.33 1.83
C ALA A 54 -1.67 -4.91 3.19
N LEU A 55 -1.49 -3.60 3.40
CA LEU A 55 -0.98 -3.02 4.64
C LEU A 55 -2.04 -2.08 5.20
N TYR A 56 -2.51 -2.36 6.42
CA TYR A 56 -3.60 -1.62 7.06
C TYR A 56 -3.02 -0.67 8.09
N TYR A 57 -3.21 0.62 7.84
CA TYR A 57 -2.85 1.69 8.76
C TYR A 57 -4.13 2.28 9.37
N MET A 58 -4.12 2.52 10.67
CA MET A 58 -5.27 3.03 11.42
C MET A 58 -4.90 4.37 12.06
N MET A 59 -5.83 5.33 11.99
CA MET A 59 -5.72 6.60 12.72
C MET A 59 -6.18 6.41 14.17
N ASP A 60 -5.44 7.00 15.10
CA ASP A 60 -5.79 7.13 16.53
C ASP A 60 -6.57 8.42 16.82
N SER A 61 -6.81 9.21 15.79
CA SER A 61 -7.43 10.54 15.82
C SER A 61 -8.39 10.70 14.63
N PRO A 62 -9.38 11.61 14.71
CA PRO A 62 -10.28 11.87 13.59
C PRO A 62 -9.53 12.34 12.33
N LEU A 63 -10.04 12.00 11.14
CA LEU A 63 -9.41 12.33 9.86
C LEU A 63 -9.21 13.85 9.70
N GLU A 64 -10.16 14.64 10.21
CA GLU A 64 -10.17 16.11 10.19
C GLU A 64 -9.00 16.73 10.97
N SER A 65 -8.37 15.97 11.86
CA SER A 65 -7.17 16.42 12.59
C SER A 65 -5.93 16.53 11.69
N VAL A 66 -5.98 15.94 10.49
CA VAL A 66 -4.89 15.96 9.50
C VAL A 66 -5.40 16.51 8.16
N PRO A 67 -5.42 17.84 7.97
CA PRO A 67 -6.06 18.47 6.80
C PRO A 67 -5.51 18.02 5.44
N LEU A 68 -4.20 17.74 5.34
CA LEU A 68 -3.61 17.23 4.09
C LEU A 68 -4.13 15.83 3.74
N LEU A 69 -4.26 14.95 4.73
CA LEU A 69 -4.80 13.60 4.54
C LEU A 69 -6.31 13.65 4.29
N GLU A 70 -7.05 14.49 4.99
CA GLU A 70 -8.49 14.68 4.77
C GLU A 70 -8.76 15.10 3.33
N ARG A 71 -8.02 16.10 2.81
CA ARG A 71 -8.12 16.53 1.41
C ARG A 71 -7.75 15.43 0.44
N PHE A 72 -6.77 14.59 0.77
CA PHE A 72 -6.43 13.43 -0.05
C PHE A 72 -7.58 12.42 -0.12
N VAL A 73 -8.18 12.08 1.02
CA VAL A 73 -9.31 11.15 1.10
C VAL A 73 -10.52 11.68 0.35
N LYS A 74 -10.85 12.97 0.54
CA LYS A 74 -12.02 13.62 -0.08
C LYS A 74 -11.78 14.12 -1.52
N GLY A 75 -10.53 14.13 -1.97
CA GLY A 75 -10.14 14.61 -3.30
C GLY A 75 -10.48 13.63 -4.42
N ASP A 76 -10.25 14.03 -5.67
CA ASP A 76 -10.40 13.17 -6.83
C ASP A 76 -9.13 12.33 -7.09
N ASP A 77 -9.23 11.40 -8.05
CA ASP A 77 -8.11 10.51 -8.38
C ASP A 77 -6.91 11.26 -8.98
N ALA A 78 -7.14 12.38 -9.69
CA ALA A 78 -6.04 13.19 -10.22
C ALA A 78 -5.21 13.79 -9.08
N TYR A 79 -5.87 14.35 -8.07
CA TYR A 79 -5.23 14.85 -6.86
C TYR A 79 -4.53 13.71 -6.12
N ARG A 80 -5.22 12.60 -5.85
CA ARG A 80 -4.62 11.45 -5.14
C ARG A 80 -3.38 10.91 -5.85
N ASN A 81 -3.42 10.78 -7.18
CA ASN A 81 -2.29 10.30 -7.98
C ASN A 81 -1.09 11.26 -7.93
N SER A 82 -1.33 12.57 -7.82
CA SER A 82 -0.26 13.56 -7.67
C SER A 82 0.38 13.60 -6.28
N LYS A 83 -0.27 13.00 -5.28
CA LYS A 83 0.10 13.17 -3.86
C LYS A 83 0.65 11.90 -3.20
N PHE A 84 0.22 10.72 -3.61
CA PHE A 84 0.65 9.47 -2.94
C PHE A 84 2.10 9.10 -3.29
N LYS A 85 2.95 9.02 -2.26
CA LYS A 85 4.40 8.85 -2.38
C LYS A 85 4.87 7.59 -1.65
N LEU A 86 5.81 6.87 -2.26
CA LEU A 86 6.51 5.73 -1.67
C LEU A 86 8.02 6.02 -1.62
N ILE A 87 8.64 5.71 -0.48
CA ILE A 87 10.09 5.65 -0.33
C ILE A 87 10.47 4.19 -0.04
N PRO A 88 11.07 3.48 -1.02
CA PRO A 88 11.53 2.11 -0.82
C PRO A 88 12.98 2.09 -0.33
N TYR A 89 13.34 1.06 0.44
CA TYR A 89 14.71 0.78 0.82
C TYR A 89 14.94 -0.71 1.02
N ILE A 90 16.03 -1.24 0.47
CA ILE A 90 16.44 -2.64 0.65
C ILE A 90 17.66 -2.68 1.55
N SER A 91 17.47 -2.99 2.84
CA SER A 91 18.56 -3.03 3.81
C SER A 91 19.41 -4.30 3.64
N LYS A 92 18.77 -5.45 3.41
CA LYS A 92 19.43 -6.74 3.11
C LYS A 92 18.97 -7.28 1.77
N GLY A 93 19.93 -7.71 0.94
CA GLY A 93 19.67 -8.23 -0.41
C GLY A 93 20.89 -8.11 -1.32
N SER A 94 20.84 -8.77 -2.48
CA SER A 94 21.89 -8.68 -3.49
C SER A 94 21.98 -7.26 -4.06
N TRP A 95 23.18 -6.87 -4.50
CA TRP A 95 23.42 -5.53 -5.05
C TRP A 95 22.50 -5.22 -6.26
N ILE A 96 22.25 -6.21 -7.12
CA ILE A 96 21.36 -6.06 -8.27
C ILE A 96 19.93 -5.70 -7.86
N VAL A 97 19.37 -6.36 -6.82
CA VAL A 97 18.04 -6.02 -6.30
C VAL A 97 18.03 -4.61 -5.70
N LYS A 98 19.07 -4.25 -4.91
CA LYS A 98 19.19 -2.92 -4.31
C LYS A 98 19.25 -1.81 -5.37
N GLN A 99 19.96 -2.05 -6.46
CA GLN A 99 20.08 -1.09 -7.55
C GLN A 99 18.77 -0.95 -8.34
N SER A 100 18.08 -2.06 -8.63
CA SER A 100 16.82 -2.05 -9.38
C SER A 100 15.68 -1.36 -8.63
N VAL A 101 15.58 -1.56 -7.31
CA VAL A 101 14.55 -0.89 -6.48
C VAL A 101 14.90 0.59 -6.26
N GLY A 102 16.19 0.89 -6.10
CA GLY A 102 16.64 2.23 -5.75
C GLY A 102 16.28 2.64 -4.32
N LYS A 103 16.45 3.93 -4.02
CA LYS A 103 16.18 4.54 -2.70
C LYS A 103 15.43 5.87 -2.80
N LYS A 104 15.08 6.28 -4.02
CA LYS A 104 14.49 7.59 -4.29
C LYS A 104 12.98 7.50 -4.04
N ALA A 105 12.41 8.52 -3.42
CA ALA A 105 10.98 8.67 -3.34
C ALA A 105 10.35 8.72 -4.74
N CYS A 106 9.20 8.07 -4.93
CA CYS A 106 8.42 8.14 -6.16
C CYS A 106 6.96 8.50 -5.85
N LEU A 107 6.36 9.32 -6.73
CA LEU A 107 4.91 9.52 -6.75
C LEU A 107 4.29 8.32 -7.45
N VAL A 108 3.61 7.46 -6.69
CA VAL A 108 3.19 6.15 -7.17
C VAL A 108 2.11 6.31 -8.25
N GLY A 109 1.15 7.21 -8.06
CA GLY A 109 0.07 7.45 -9.03
C GLY A 109 0.51 8.13 -10.33
N GLN A 110 1.74 8.62 -10.40
CA GLN A 110 2.34 9.08 -11.65
C GLN A 110 3.06 7.96 -12.42
N ALA A 111 3.42 6.87 -11.72
CA ALA A 111 4.19 5.76 -12.29
C ALA A 111 3.34 4.50 -12.53
N LEU A 112 2.26 4.32 -11.77
CA LEU A 112 1.39 3.15 -11.74
C LEU A 112 -0.08 3.57 -11.70
N ASN A 113 -0.95 2.70 -12.21
CA ASN A 113 -2.38 2.85 -12.02
C ASN A 113 -2.73 2.50 -10.57
N ILE A 114 -3.59 3.30 -9.96
CA ILE A 114 -4.12 3.07 -8.61
C ILE A 114 -5.64 3.12 -8.69
N ASN A 115 -6.28 2.04 -8.22
CA ASN A 115 -7.72 2.02 -8.04
C ASN A 115 -8.02 2.42 -6.59
N TYR A 116 -8.90 3.40 -6.41
CA TYR A 116 -9.27 3.92 -5.10
C TYR A 116 -10.65 3.39 -4.68
N PHE A 117 -10.72 2.72 -3.53
CA PHE A 117 -11.98 2.26 -2.94
C PHE A 117 -12.21 3.03 -1.64
N CYS A 118 -13.38 3.65 -1.52
CA CYS A 118 -13.72 4.48 -0.37
C CYS A 118 -14.96 3.90 0.31
N GLY A 119 -14.82 3.50 1.58
CA GLY A 119 -15.94 3.17 2.45
C GLY A 119 -16.25 4.29 3.44
N SER A 120 -17.10 3.99 4.41
CA SER A 120 -17.48 4.95 5.45
C SER A 120 -16.33 5.34 6.38
N ASN A 121 -15.40 4.41 6.64
CA ASN A 121 -14.28 4.60 7.56
C ASN A 121 -12.93 4.14 6.98
N TYR A 122 -12.81 4.01 5.65
CA TYR A 122 -11.53 3.66 5.05
C TYR A 122 -11.36 4.20 3.63
N ILE A 123 -10.10 4.30 3.23
CA ILE A 123 -9.69 4.37 1.82
C ILE A 123 -8.68 3.26 1.54
N GLU A 124 -8.85 2.58 0.40
CA GLU A 124 -7.92 1.59 -0.12
C GLU A 124 -7.31 2.05 -1.44
N LEU A 125 -5.99 1.92 -1.53
CA LEU A 125 -5.19 2.18 -2.72
C LEU A 125 -4.74 0.86 -3.32
N GLY A 126 -5.50 0.36 -4.29
CA GLY A 126 -5.17 -0.82 -5.09
C GLY A 126 -4.15 -0.50 -6.17
N VAL A 127 -2.86 -0.52 -5.81
CA VAL A 127 -1.72 -0.23 -6.69
C VAL A 127 -1.48 -1.40 -7.64
N ASP A 128 -1.68 -1.18 -8.94
CA ASP A 128 -1.43 -2.17 -9.98
C ASP A 128 0.03 -2.07 -10.48
N VAL A 129 0.91 -2.93 -9.96
CA VAL A 129 2.30 -3.02 -10.45
C VAL A 129 2.34 -3.47 -11.92
N GLY A 130 1.32 -4.20 -12.37
CA GLY A 130 1.20 -4.70 -13.74
C GLY A 130 1.07 -3.62 -14.79
N SER A 131 0.63 -2.41 -14.42
CA SER A 131 0.38 -1.30 -15.34
C SER A 131 1.66 -0.69 -15.93
N SER A 132 2.84 -1.02 -15.39
CA SER A 132 4.13 -0.55 -15.88
C SER A 132 5.07 -1.71 -16.21
N THR A 133 5.64 -1.71 -17.42
CA THR A 133 6.65 -2.70 -17.83
C THR A 133 7.90 -2.63 -16.94
N VAL A 134 8.31 -1.42 -16.57
CA VAL A 134 9.47 -1.20 -15.68
C VAL A 134 9.18 -1.76 -14.29
N ALA A 135 8.02 -1.44 -13.72
CA ALA A 135 7.66 -1.91 -12.37
C ALA A 135 7.51 -3.44 -12.32
N ARG A 136 6.88 -4.04 -13.35
CA ARG A 136 6.83 -5.50 -13.50
C ARG A 136 8.21 -6.15 -13.51
N GLY A 137 9.16 -5.57 -14.24
CA GLY A 137 10.54 -6.05 -14.28
C GLY A 137 11.21 -6.02 -12.91
N VAL A 138 11.09 -4.89 -12.20
CA VAL A 138 11.65 -4.73 -10.85
C VAL A 138 11.02 -5.69 -9.86
N VAL A 139 9.69 -5.82 -9.85
CA VAL A 139 8.99 -6.67 -8.87
C VAL A 139 9.18 -8.16 -9.18
N SER A 140 9.26 -8.57 -10.45
CA SER A 140 9.62 -9.94 -10.82
C SER A 140 10.99 -10.34 -10.26
N LEU A 141 11.98 -9.43 -10.35
CA LEU A 141 13.29 -9.61 -9.72
C LEU A 141 13.15 -9.73 -8.19
N VAL A 142 12.41 -8.82 -7.54
CA VAL A 142 12.20 -8.83 -6.08
C VAL A 142 11.54 -10.13 -5.62
N LEU A 143 10.50 -10.60 -6.29
CA LEU A 143 9.80 -11.85 -5.98
C LEU A 143 10.74 -13.06 -6.03
N GLY A 144 11.63 -13.12 -7.02
CA GLY A 144 12.63 -14.18 -7.13
C GLY A 144 13.63 -14.24 -5.97
N TYR A 145 13.80 -13.14 -5.23
CA TYR A 145 14.71 -13.05 -4.08
C TYR A 145 13.99 -12.84 -2.74
N LEU A 146 12.66 -12.79 -2.70
CA LEU A 146 11.87 -12.24 -1.60
C LEU A 146 12.27 -12.77 -0.21
N SER A 147 12.52 -14.08 -0.10
CA SER A 147 12.90 -14.75 1.15
C SER A 147 14.31 -14.40 1.66
N ASN A 148 15.13 -13.77 0.82
CA ASN A 148 16.49 -13.31 1.15
C ASN A 148 16.58 -11.79 1.34
N LEU A 149 15.46 -11.08 1.25
CA LEU A 149 15.42 -9.62 1.35
C LEU A 149 14.97 -9.14 2.72
N VAL A 150 15.43 -7.95 3.09
CA VAL A 150 14.74 -7.09 4.05
C VAL A 150 14.35 -5.83 3.30
N ILE A 151 13.03 -5.65 3.13
CA ILE A 151 12.41 -4.57 2.37
C ILE A 151 11.77 -3.61 3.36
N GLU A 152 12.07 -2.34 3.23
CA GLU A 152 11.52 -1.26 4.04
C GLU A 152 10.78 -0.29 3.12
N MET A 153 9.61 0.15 3.55
CA MET A 153 8.77 1.07 2.80
C MET A 153 8.21 2.13 3.73
N ALA A 154 8.25 3.38 3.29
CA ALA A 154 7.53 4.49 3.91
C ALA A 154 6.54 5.08 2.91
N PHE A 155 5.30 5.28 3.35
CA PHE A 155 4.22 5.83 2.52
C PHE A 155 3.86 7.22 3.03
N LEU A 156 3.71 8.18 2.12
CA LEU A 156 3.49 9.58 2.45
C LEU A 156 2.43 10.20 1.54
N ILE A 157 1.80 11.26 2.04
CA ILE A 157 1.04 12.22 1.23
C ILE A 157 1.92 13.47 1.03
N GLN A 158 2.28 13.74 -0.22
CA GLN A 158 3.14 14.85 -0.60
C GLN A 158 2.52 16.21 -0.26
N GLY A 159 3.32 17.09 0.34
CA GLY A 159 2.99 18.52 0.49
C GLY A 159 3.71 19.30 -0.60
N ASP A 160 2.97 20.08 -1.38
CA ASP A 160 3.54 20.93 -2.45
C ASP A 160 3.65 22.39 -2.02
N ALA A 161 2.76 22.85 -1.13
CA ALA A 161 2.77 24.20 -0.59
C ALA A 161 3.40 24.27 0.80
N GLN A 162 3.87 25.45 1.20
CA GLN A 162 4.62 25.64 2.45
C GLN A 162 3.80 25.24 3.69
N GLU A 163 2.50 25.47 3.66
CA GLU A 163 1.53 25.09 4.69
C GLU A 163 1.25 23.58 4.74
N GLU A 164 1.58 22.85 3.68
CA GLU A 164 1.47 21.38 3.62
C GLU A 164 2.74 20.69 4.14
N LEU A 165 3.76 21.46 4.54
CA LEU A 165 5.03 20.95 5.05
C LEU A 165 5.08 21.00 6.59
N PRO A 166 5.65 19.97 7.25
CA PRO A 166 6.22 18.76 6.64
C PRO A 166 5.14 17.85 6.01
N GLU A 167 5.52 17.13 4.96
CA GLU A 167 4.65 16.13 4.30
C GLU A 167 4.10 15.12 5.32
N PHE A 168 2.93 14.54 5.04
CA PHE A 168 2.32 13.62 5.98
C PHE A 168 2.85 12.19 5.81
N LEU A 169 3.60 11.68 6.78
CA LEU A 169 3.98 10.27 6.86
C LEU A 169 2.76 9.43 7.29
N LEU A 170 2.20 8.66 6.36
CA LEU A 170 1.09 7.74 6.63
C LEU A 170 1.55 6.65 7.59
N GLY A 171 2.62 5.96 7.22
CA GLY A 171 3.17 4.86 7.98
C GLY A 171 4.34 4.21 7.26
N THR A 172 4.99 3.27 7.96
CA THR A 172 6.11 2.50 7.45
C THR A 172 5.86 1.02 7.63
N CYS A 173 6.60 0.18 6.92
CA CYS A 173 6.67 -1.24 7.20
C CYS A 173 8.07 -1.78 6.89
N ARG A 174 8.40 -2.92 7.50
CA ARG A 174 9.59 -3.72 7.18
C ARG A 174 9.15 -5.16 6.95
N LEU A 175 9.39 -5.68 5.76
CA LEU A 175 9.18 -7.07 5.39
C LEU A 175 10.52 -7.80 5.55
N ASN A 176 10.57 -8.76 6.46
CA ASN A 176 11.77 -9.55 6.72
C ASN A 176 11.60 -10.93 6.11
N HIS A 177 12.43 -11.26 5.12
CA HIS A 177 12.51 -12.61 4.57
C HIS A 177 11.14 -13.15 4.11
N LEU A 178 10.32 -12.30 3.49
CA LEU A 178 8.96 -12.64 3.07
C LEU A 178 8.99 -13.80 2.06
N ASP A 179 8.10 -14.78 2.24
CA ASP A 179 8.09 -16.01 1.45
C ASP A 179 6.82 -16.09 0.61
N ALA A 180 6.97 -16.06 -0.71
CA ALA A 180 5.86 -16.12 -1.65
C ALA A 180 5.06 -17.43 -1.53
N SER A 181 5.70 -18.55 -1.17
CA SER A 181 5.00 -19.83 -1.00
C SER A 181 4.00 -19.82 0.17
N LYS A 182 4.23 -18.94 1.16
CA LYS A 182 3.38 -18.76 2.34
C LYS A 182 2.23 -17.77 2.13
N ALA A 183 2.07 -17.22 0.92
CA ALA A 183 0.92 -16.40 0.58
C ALA A 183 -0.37 -17.22 0.76
N VAL A 184 -1.34 -16.61 1.45
CA VAL A 184 -2.63 -17.22 1.78
C VAL A 184 -3.54 -17.13 0.55
N PRO A 185 -4.14 -18.23 0.09
CA PRO A 185 -5.13 -18.17 -0.98
C PRO A 185 -6.28 -17.23 -0.59
N SER A 186 -6.62 -16.27 -1.45
CA SER A 186 -7.86 -15.53 -1.28
C SER A 186 -9.03 -16.47 -1.62
N SER A 187 -10.06 -16.45 -0.77
CA SER A 187 -11.36 -17.03 -1.12
C SER A 187 -12.19 -15.97 -1.83
N PRO A 188 -12.88 -16.31 -2.95
CA PRO A 188 -13.88 -15.42 -3.54
C PRO A 188 -14.91 -15.02 -2.49
N TRP A 189 -15.34 -13.76 -2.52
CA TRP A 189 -16.34 -13.21 -1.61
C TRP A 189 -17.36 -12.38 -2.37
#